data_AF-A0A432DT08-F1
#
_entry.id   AF-A0A432DT08-F1
#
_cell.length_a   1.000
_cell.length_b   1.000
_cell.length_c   1.000
_cell.angle_alpha   90.00
_cell.angle_beta   90.00
_cell.angle_gamma   90.00
#
_symmetry.space_group_name_H-M   'P 1'
#
loop_
_entity.id
_entity.type
_entity.pdbx_description
1 polymer ?
#
loop_
_entity_poly.entity_id
_entity_poly.type
_entity_poly.pdbx_seq_one_letter_code
_entity_poly.pdbx_strand_id
1 'polypeptide(L)'
;MQELSLSNDIRIPAIQCIAISKRTNLPGDGISWFINIVDYNTRSPSQQKEFLDAMLAEIYLFPYWREVLNVLGLDPIHIDLQEDLDKATIIQSGGESESHRKFKEFVSKNPLVLGLKDSLPDGILEHVLPSADVIDILFIDQSLKIGVEVKSHISPPEDILRGIFQCVKYKHLIEAKQIIDNELPNSRVILALEGKLPEKFTMAKNLLGIEVIDNIQMSKAKLK
;
A
#
# COMPACT_ATOMS: atom_id res chain seq x y z
N MET A 1 -7.92 20.27 -19.09
CA MET A 1 -6.93 20.75 -18.10
C MET A 1 -6.27 22.03 -18.53
N GLN A 2 -5.55 22.10 -19.67
CA GLN A 2 -4.97 23.37 -20.14
C GLN A 2 -6.02 24.45 -20.41
N GLU A 3 -7.14 24.10 -21.05
CA GLU A 3 -8.27 25.04 -21.25
C GLU A 3 -8.91 25.49 -19.93
N LEU A 4 -8.98 24.60 -18.93
CA LEU A 4 -9.47 24.91 -17.59
C LEU A 4 -8.51 25.81 -16.81
N SER A 5 -7.20 25.64 -17.01
CA SER A 5 -6.19 26.52 -16.42
C SER A 5 -6.27 27.93 -17.03
N LEU A 6 -6.50 28.03 -18.34
CA LEU A 6 -6.65 29.29 -19.06
C LEU A 6 -7.93 30.04 -18.67
N SER A 7 -9.02 29.32 -18.37
CA SER A 7 -10.31 29.95 -18.01
C SER A 7 -10.37 30.44 -16.56
N ASN A 8 -9.54 29.91 -15.66
CA ASN A 8 -9.65 30.16 -14.22
C ASN A 8 -8.43 30.90 -13.62
N ASP A 9 -7.46 31.31 -14.42
CA ASP A 9 -6.20 31.96 -13.98
C ASP A 9 -5.42 31.16 -12.90
N ILE A 10 -5.67 29.84 -12.87
CA ILE A 10 -5.04 28.89 -11.94
C ILE A 10 -4.26 27.89 -12.79
N ARG A 11 -2.96 27.77 -12.53
CA ARG A 11 -2.13 26.76 -13.18
C ARG A 11 -2.40 25.38 -12.56
N ILE A 12 -3.31 24.62 -13.17
CA ILE A 12 -3.59 23.26 -12.72
C ILE A 12 -2.42 22.33 -13.12
N PRO A 13 -1.83 21.57 -12.18
CA PRO A 13 -0.71 20.67 -12.49
C PRO A 13 -1.15 19.49 -13.36
N ALA A 14 -0.19 18.87 -14.03
CA ALA A 14 -0.42 17.78 -14.97
C ALA A 14 -0.74 16.45 -14.26
N ILE A 15 -1.99 16.29 -13.79
CA ILE A 15 -2.47 15.10 -13.05
C ILE A 15 -2.19 13.76 -13.75
N GLN A 16 -1.99 13.78 -15.07
CA GLN A 16 -1.62 12.62 -15.88
C GLN A 16 -0.32 11.96 -15.41
N CYS A 17 0.56 12.70 -14.74
CA CYS A 17 1.82 12.18 -14.19
C CYS A 17 1.63 11.18 -13.04
N ILE A 18 0.43 11.08 -12.46
CA ILE A 18 0.11 10.02 -11.48
C ILE A 18 0.07 8.62 -12.16
N ALA A 19 -0.22 8.55 -13.45
CA ALA A 19 -0.33 7.29 -14.18
C ALA A 19 1.06 6.77 -14.59
N ILE A 20 1.67 5.96 -13.72
CA ILE A 20 2.99 5.36 -13.93
C ILE A 20 2.91 3.86 -14.27
N SER A 21 3.81 3.42 -15.14
CA SER A 21 3.96 2.01 -15.52
C SER A 21 4.61 1.22 -14.39
N LYS A 22 3.98 0.12 -13.96
CA LYS A 22 4.55 -0.81 -12.97
C LYS A 22 5.90 -1.40 -13.39
N ARG A 23 6.17 -1.50 -14.70
CA ARG A 23 7.41 -2.12 -15.22
C ARG A 23 8.59 -1.17 -15.18
N THR A 24 8.36 0.10 -15.52
CA THR A 24 9.42 1.10 -15.69
C THR A 24 9.48 2.09 -14.54
N ASN A 25 8.42 2.18 -13.73
CA ASN A 25 8.21 3.23 -12.73
C ASN A 25 8.29 4.65 -13.32
N LEU A 26 8.04 4.76 -14.63
CA LEU A 26 8.01 6.00 -15.39
C LEU A 26 6.57 6.26 -15.87
N PRO A 27 6.20 7.52 -16.14
CA PRO A 27 4.85 7.83 -16.59
C PRO A 27 4.63 7.32 -18.02
N GLY A 28 3.38 6.98 -18.36
CA GLY A 28 3.04 6.43 -19.67
C GLY A 28 3.19 7.43 -20.82
N ASP A 29 3.08 6.95 -22.07
CA ASP A 29 3.27 7.75 -23.30
C ASP A 29 2.37 9.00 -23.39
N GLY A 30 1.27 9.05 -22.63
CA GLY A 30 0.35 10.20 -22.57
C GLY A 30 0.91 11.46 -21.90
N ILE A 31 2.06 11.40 -21.23
CA ILE A 31 2.68 12.59 -20.59
C ILE A 31 3.36 13.53 -21.58
N SER A 32 3.60 13.06 -22.82
CA SER A 32 4.31 13.78 -23.88
C SER A 32 3.86 15.21 -24.13
N TRP A 33 2.57 15.45 -23.88
CA TRP A 33 1.91 16.72 -24.07
C TRP A 33 2.06 17.71 -22.91
N PHE A 34 2.49 17.22 -21.74
CA PHE A 34 2.57 17.97 -20.48
C PHE A 34 4.01 18.20 -20.03
N ILE A 35 4.94 17.37 -20.52
CA ILE A 35 6.36 17.48 -20.23
C ILE A 35 7.15 17.55 -21.54
N ASN A 36 8.29 18.23 -21.54
CA ASN A 36 9.19 18.16 -22.68
C ASN A 36 9.86 16.77 -22.69
N ILE A 37 9.33 15.85 -23.51
CA ILE A 37 9.83 14.48 -23.57
C ILE A 37 11.25 14.37 -24.09
N VAL A 38 11.70 15.30 -24.92
CA VAL A 38 13.09 15.28 -25.42
C VAL A 38 14.04 15.56 -24.26
N ASP A 39 13.78 16.60 -23.47
CA ASP A 39 14.54 16.89 -22.23
C ASP A 39 14.42 15.72 -21.24
N TYR A 40 13.20 15.21 -21.02
CA TYR A 40 12.95 14.10 -20.10
C TYR A 40 13.68 12.79 -20.48
N ASN A 41 13.66 12.38 -21.74
CA ASN A 41 14.30 11.14 -22.20
C ASN A 41 15.82 11.26 -22.29
N THR A 42 16.37 12.47 -22.40
CA THR A 42 17.82 12.70 -22.36
C THR A 42 18.41 12.67 -20.94
N ARG A 43 17.57 12.70 -19.92
CA ARG A 43 17.97 12.63 -18.51
C ARG A 43 18.31 11.20 -18.11
N SER A 44 19.24 11.07 -17.16
CA SER A 44 19.52 9.78 -16.52
C SER A 44 18.29 9.26 -15.75
N PRO A 45 18.18 7.95 -15.45
CA PRO A 45 17.07 7.39 -14.68
C PRO A 45 16.85 8.10 -13.32
N SER A 46 17.93 8.54 -12.65
CA SER A 46 17.84 9.30 -11.40
C SER A 46 17.21 10.68 -11.62
N GLN A 47 17.62 11.39 -12.66
CA GLN A 47 17.10 12.71 -13.00
C GLN A 47 15.66 12.67 -13.51
N GLN A 48 15.28 11.59 -14.20
CA GLN A 48 13.88 11.33 -14.59
C GLN A 48 13.00 11.12 -13.36
N LYS A 49 13.51 10.39 -12.36
CA LYS A 49 12.82 10.18 -11.09
C LYS A 49 12.67 11.47 -10.30
N GLU A 50 13.74 12.24 -10.11
CA GLU A 50 13.69 13.54 -9.43
C GLU A 50 12.70 14.51 -10.10
N PHE A 51 12.70 14.54 -11.44
CA PHE A 51 11.76 15.35 -12.19
C PHE A 51 10.31 14.91 -11.95
N LEU A 52 10.04 13.61 -11.97
CA LEU A 52 8.72 13.05 -11.67
C LEU A 52 8.30 13.35 -10.24
N ASP A 53 9.19 13.19 -9.27
CA ASP A 53 8.92 13.47 -7.85
C ASP A 53 8.55 14.95 -7.65
N ALA A 54 9.21 15.87 -8.33
CA ALA A 54 8.86 17.29 -8.32
C ALA A 54 7.45 17.55 -8.88
N MET A 55 7.09 16.91 -10.00
CA MET A 55 5.75 17.03 -10.57
C MET A 55 4.67 16.42 -9.67
N LEU A 56 4.94 15.27 -9.07
CA LEU A 56 4.03 14.63 -8.11
C LEU A 56 3.85 15.52 -6.88
N ALA A 57 4.91 16.17 -6.39
CA ALA A 57 4.82 17.14 -5.31
C ALA A 57 3.89 18.31 -5.67
N GLU A 58 4.02 18.89 -6.87
CA GLU A 58 3.10 19.94 -7.34
C GLU A 58 1.63 19.45 -7.35
N ILE A 59 1.39 18.22 -7.80
CA ILE A 59 0.06 17.62 -7.84
C ILE A 59 -0.51 17.43 -6.43
N TYR A 60 0.27 16.85 -5.51
CA TYR A 60 -0.20 16.58 -4.14
C TYR A 60 -0.39 17.85 -3.31
N LEU A 61 0.39 18.90 -3.59
CA LEU A 61 0.30 20.17 -2.87
C LEU A 61 -0.71 21.15 -3.48
N PHE A 62 -1.30 20.83 -4.64
CA PHE A 62 -2.26 21.71 -5.30
C PHE A 62 -3.57 21.82 -4.49
N PRO A 63 -3.89 22.99 -3.91
CA PRO A 63 -4.99 23.11 -2.94
C PRO A 63 -6.37 23.15 -3.62
N TYR A 64 -6.42 23.39 -4.92
CA TYR A 64 -7.63 23.73 -5.67
C TYR A 64 -8.29 22.51 -6.36
N TRP A 65 -7.95 21.27 -5.97
CA TRP A 65 -8.56 20.07 -6.55
C TRP A 65 -10.09 20.04 -6.42
N ARG A 66 -10.64 20.60 -5.34
CA ARG A 66 -12.11 20.69 -5.16
C ARG A 66 -12.76 21.61 -6.20
N GLU A 67 -12.12 22.71 -6.54
CA GLU A 67 -12.62 23.61 -7.58
C GLU A 67 -12.52 22.97 -8.97
N VAL A 68 -11.44 22.24 -9.25
CA VAL A 68 -11.30 21.46 -10.48
C VAL A 68 -12.44 20.45 -10.61
N LEU A 69 -12.78 19.71 -9.54
CA LEU A 69 -13.91 18.79 -9.53
C LEU A 69 -15.24 19.50 -9.82
N ASN A 70 -15.49 20.64 -9.17
CA ASN A 70 -16.70 21.43 -9.36
C ASN A 70 -16.85 21.90 -10.82
N VAL A 71 -15.79 22.43 -11.44
CA VAL A 71 -15.83 22.87 -12.83
C VAL A 71 -16.04 21.70 -13.80
N LEU A 72 -15.53 20.51 -13.47
CA LEU A 72 -15.76 19.29 -14.25
C LEU A 72 -17.16 18.68 -14.01
N GLY A 73 -17.95 19.21 -13.07
CA GLY A 73 -19.22 18.62 -12.65
C GLY A 73 -19.06 17.23 -12.03
N LEU A 74 -17.93 16.99 -11.36
CA LEU A 74 -17.59 15.72 -10.71
C LEU A 74 -17.74 15.85 -9.19
N ASP A 75 -18.29 14.82 -8.57
CA ASP A 75 -18.35 14.73 -7.12
C ASP A 75 -17.07 14.11 -6.54
N PRO A 76 -16.61 14.57 -5.36
CA PRO A 76 -15.58 13.89 -4.60
C PRO A 76 -16.00 12.45 -4.31
N ILE A 77 -15.02 11.54 -4.32
CA ILE A 77 -15.25 10.16 -3.94
C ILE A 77 -15.71 10.12 -2.48
N HIS A 78 -16.90 9.57 -2.25
CA HIS A 78 -17.42 9.29 -0.92
C HIS A 78 -17.24 7.81 -0.59
N ILE A 79 -16.67 7.53 0.58
CA ILE A 79 -16.54 6.17 1.11
C ILE A 79 -17.59 5.98 2.18
N ASP A 80 -18.55 5.12 1.92
CA ASP A 80 -19.50 4.71 2.94
C ASP A 80 -19.04 3.41 3.60
N LEU A 81 -18.24 3.54 4.67
CA LEU A 81 -17.75 2.42 5.48
C LEU A 81 -18.00 2.67 6.98
N GLN A 82 -18.86 3.62 7.36
CA GLN A 82 -19.01 4.00 8.77
C GLN A 82 -19.47 2.83 9.64
N GLU A 83 -20.48 2.06 9.18
CA GLU A 83 -20.95 0.89 9.91
C GLU A 83 -19.86 -0.20 10.04
N ASP A 84 -19.05 -0.39 9.00
CA ASP A 84 -17.94 -1.35 9.02
C ASP A 84 -16.82 -0.91 9.97
N LEU A 85 -16.52 0.40 10.01
CA LEU A 85 -15.57 0.99 10.93
C LEU A 85 -16.04 0.82 12.38
N ASP A 86 -17.30 1.11 12.66
CA ASP A 86 -17.89 0.95 13.99
C ASP A 86 -17.79 -0.52 14.44
N LYS A 87 -18.16 -1.47 13.56
CA LYS A 87 -18.00 -2.91 13.82
C LYS A 87 -16.55 -3.30 14.07
N ALA A 88 -15.60 -2.79 13.29
CA ALA A 88 -14.18 -3.10 13.43
C ALA A 88 -13.61 -2.72 14.80
N THR A 89 -14.17 -1.68 15.46
CA THR A 89 -13.76 -1.29 16.83
C THR A 89 -14.27 -2.23 17.93
N ILE A 90 -15.37 -2.93 17.68
CA ILE A 90 -16.06 -3.77 18.68
C ILE A 90 -15.48 -5.19 18.71
N ILE A 91 -14.87 -5.65 17.61
CA ILE A 91 -14.27 -6.99 17.53
C ILE A 91 -13.23 -7.15 18.63
N GLN A 92 -13.61 -7.88 19.69
CA GLN A 92 -12.67 -8.29 20.70
C GLN A 92 -11.71 -9.31 20.11
N SER A 93 -10.43 -9.16 20.39
CA SER A 93 -9.43 -10.20 20.19
C SER A 93 -9.75 -11.37 21.12
N GLY A 94 -10.62 -12.28 20.69
CA GLY A 94 -10.62 -13.63 21.21
C GLY A 94 -9.26 -14.28 20.95
N GLY A 95 -8.91 -15.33 21.69
CA GLY A 95 -7.65 -16.06 21.46
C GLY A 95 -7.49 -16.47 20.00
N GLU A 96 -6.24 -16.59 19.55
CA GLU A 96 -5.92 -16.97 18.18
C GLU A 96 -6.61 -18.30 17.79
N SER A 97 -7.31 -18.32 16.66
CA SER A 97 -7.93 -19.54 16.14
C SER A 97 -6.88 -20.47 15.52
N GLU A 98 -7.15 -21.79 15.49
CA GLU A 98 -6.27 -22.72 14.78
C GLU A 98 -6.08 -22.37 13.30
N SER A 99 -7.12 -21.86 12.63
CA SER A 99 -7.05 -21.46 11.22
C SER A 99 -6.09 -20.29 11.03
N HIS A 100 -6.16 -19.29 11.90
CA HIS A 100 -5.24 -18.16 11.90
C HIS A 100 -3.80 -18.63 12.14
N ARG A 101 -3.58 -19.45 13.17
CA ARG A 101 -2.25 -19.99 13.49
C ARG A 101 -1.63 -20.78 12.35
N LYS A 102 -2.40 -21.71 11.74
CA LYS A 102 -1.93 -22.52 10.60
C LYS A 102 -1.60 -21.67 9.39
N PHE A 103 -2.44 -20.67 9.08
CA PHE A 103 -2.21 -19.78 7.96
C PHE A 103 -0.97 -18.89 8.20
N LYS A 104 -0.81 -18.36 9.41
CA LYS A 104 0.36 -17.59 9.85
C LYS A 104 1.66 -18.38 9.70
N GLU A 105 1.69 -19.61 10.22
CA GLU A 105 2.85 -20.52 10.11
C GLU A 105 3.14 -20.93 8.65
N PHE A 106 2.12 -21.05 7.81
CA PHE A 106 2.29 -21.32 6.39
C PHE A 106 2.93 -20.12 5.69
N VAL A 107 2.36 -18.92 5.84
CA VAL A 107 2.84 -17.71 5.18
C VAL A 107 4.29 -17.39 5.58
N SER A 108 4.66 -17.59 6.85
CA SER A 108 6.03 -17.30 7.31
C SER A 108 7.09 -18.18 6.65
N LYS A 109 6.73 -19.39 6.22
CA LYS A 109 7.64 -20.35 5.57
C LYS A 109 7.58 -20.33 4.05
N ASN A 110 6.70 -19.53 3.46
CA ASN A 110 6.45 -19.54 2.01
C ASN A 110 6.46 -18.12 1.43
N PRO A 111 7.57 -17.37 1.50
CA PRO A 111 7.64 -15.96 1.07
C PRO A 111 7.18 -15.74 -0.38
N LEU A 112 7.30 -16.74 -1.25
CA LEU A 112 6.81 -16.72 -2.63
C LEU A 112 5.31 -16.42 -2.74
N VAL A 113 4.47 -16.88 -1.81
CA VAL A 113 3.02 -16.59 -1.87
C VAL A 113 2.71 -15.11 -1.67
N LEU A 114 3.66 -14.36 -1.12
CA LEU A 114 3.60 -12.91 -0.95
C LEU A 114 4.31 -12.14 -2.10
N GLY A 115 4.72 -12.85 -3.15
CA GLY A 115 5.53 -12.27 -4.23
C GLY A 115 6.93 -11.84 -3.78
N LEU A 116 7.43 -12.42 -2.68
CA LEU A 116 8.79 -12.19 -2.18
C LEU A 116 9.76 -13.25 -2.74
N LYS A 117 11.06 -13.02 -2.57
CA LYS A 117 12.10 -13.95 -3.07
C LYS A 117 12.07 -15.26 -2.29
N ASP A 118 12.25 -16.38 -3.00
CA ASP A 118 12.35 -17.71 -2.38
C ASP A 118 13.59 -17.88 -1.50
N SER A 119 14.63 -17.06 -1.73
CA SER A 119 15.86 -17.06 -0.94
C SER A 119 15.72 -16.37 0.42
N LEU A 120 14.55 -15.79 0.74
CA LEU A 120 14.34 -15.15 2.04
C LEU A 120 14.24 -16.21 3.15
N PRO A 121 14.87 -15.98 4.31
CA PRO A 121 14.65 -16.81 5.48
C PRO A 121 13.17 -16.84 5.90
N ASP A 122 12.81 -17.87 6.65
CA ASP A 122 11.50 -17.94 7.31
C ASP A 122 11.23 -16.67 8.12
N GLY A 123 9.99 -16.17 8.03
CA GLY A 123 9.54 -14.98 8.73
C GLY A 123 9.47 -15.20 10.24
N ILE A 124 9.86 -14.17 10.99
CA ILE A 124 9.78 -14.16 12.46
C ILE A 124 8.32 -14.02 12.85
N LEU A 125 7.78 -15.05 13.51
CA LEU A 125 6.41 -15.05 14.00
C LEU A 125 6.25 -14.16 15.23
N GLU A 126 5.09 -13.52 15.36
CA GLU A 126 4.65 -12.79 16.55
C GLU A 126 5.71 -11.79 17.04
N HIS A 127 6.24 -10.99 16.11
CA HIS A 127 7.29 -10.03 16.44
C HIS A 127 6.72 -8.87 17.24
N VAL A 128 7.24 -8.67 18.46
CA VAL A 128 6.81 -7.58 19.34
C VAL A 128 7.50 -6.28 18.95
N LEU A 129 6.70 -5.26 18.63
CA LEU A 129 7.15 -3.91 18.33
C LEU A 129 7.32 -3.08 19.61
N PRO A 130 8.04 -1.94 19.57
CA PRO A 130 8.26 -1.10 20.76
C PRO A 130 6.99 -0.55 21.43
N SER A 131 5.86 -0.51 20.71
CA SER A 131 4.54 -0.16 21.26
C SER A 131 3.87 -1.29 22.05
N ALA A 132 4.55 -2.44 22.20
CA ALA A 132 4.01 -3.71 22.67
C ALA A 132 2.95 -4.35 21.76
N ASP A 133 2.70 -3.77 20.58
CA ASP A 133 1.93 -4.44 19.54
C ASP A 133 2.71 -5.64 18.97
N VAL A 134 1.97 -6.66 18.53
CA VAL A 134 2.54 -7.87 17.95
C VAL A 134 2.14 -7.95 16.49
N ILE A 135 3.13 -7.91 15.59
CA ILE A 135 2.90 -8.20 14.17
C ILE A 135 2.98 -9.71 13.94
N ASP A 136 2.09 -10.25 13.11
CA ASP A 136 2.01 -11.69 12.88
C ASP A 136 3.32 -12.28 12.34
N ILE A 137 3.91 -11.62 11.34
CA ILE A 137 5.14 -12.08 10.70
C ILE A 137 6.01 -10.88 10.32
N LEU A 138 7.30 -10.98 10.58
CA LEU A 138 8.31 -10.04 10.09
C LEU A 138 9.39 -10.75 9.27
N PHE A 139 9.53 -10.39 7.99
CA PHE A 139 10.68 -10.76 7.17
C PHE A 139 11.72 -9.65 7.15
N ILE A 140 13.00 -10.03 7.02
CA ILE A 140 14.13 -9.10 6.94
C ILE A 140 14.93 -9.42 5.66
N ASP A 141 14.92 -8.50 4.70
CA ASP A 141 15.75 -8.53 3.49
C ASP A 141 16.75 -7.37 3.55
N GLN A 142 17.93 -7.60 4.13
CA GLN A 142 18.94 -6.55 4.37
C GLN A 142 18.34 -5.39 5.19
N SER A 143 18.24 -4.19 4.60
CA SER A 143 17.62 -3.00 5.22
C SER A 143 16.10 -2.96 5.08
N LEU A 144 15.50 -3.77 4.20
CA LEU A 144 14.06 -3.82 4.01
C LEU A 144 13.42 -4.70 5.09
N LYS A 145 12.54 -4.12 5.88
CA LYS A 145 11.69 -4.84 6.84
C LYS A 145 10.30 -5.05 6.22
N ILE A 146 9.85 -6.29 6.14
CA ILE A 146 8.55 -6.61 5.54
C ILE A 146 7.63 -7.16 6.62
N GLY A 147 6.69 -6.34 7.06
CA GLY A 147 5.65 -6.76 7.99
C GLY A 147 4.49 -7.44 7.27
N VAL A 148 3.93 -8.49 7.86
CA VAL A 148 2.75 -9.16 7.35
C VAL A 148 1.74 -9.32 8.47
N GLU A 149 0.51 -8.85 8.24
CA GLU A 149 -0.67 -9.21 9.02
C GLU A 149 -1.43 -10.28 8.23
N VAL A 150 -1.87 -11.35 8.89
CA VAL A 150 -2.61 -12.42 8.23
C VAL A 150 -4.07 -12.41 8.63
N LYS A 151 -4.96 -12.79 7.70
CA LYS A 151 -6.36 -13.10 8.00
C LYS A 151 -6.74 -14.40 7.32
N SER A 152 -7.19 -15.36 8.12
CA SER A 152 -7.61 -16.68 7.63
C SER A 152 -8.97 -16.60 6.91
N HIS A 153 -9.38 -17.69 6.27
CA HIS A 153 -10.65 -17.80 5.55
C HIS A 153 -11.89 -17.60 6.45
N ILE A 154 -11.75 -17.75 7.76
CA ILE A 154 -12.83 -17.51 8.73
C ILE A 154 -12.90 -16.07 9.24
N SER A 155 -11.95 -15.21 8.87
CA SER A 155 -11.95 -13.80 9.30
C SER A 155 -13.13 -13.07 8.66
N PRO A 156 -14.03 -12.47 9.46
CA PRO A 156 -15.15 -11.72 8.92
C PRO A 156 -14.68 -10.40 8.29
N PRO A 157 -15.50 -9.74 7.44
CA PRO A 157 -15.13 -8.50 6.76
C PRO A 157 -14.58 -7.41 7.69
N GLU A 158 -15.21 -7.20 8.84
CA GLU A 158 -14.78 -6.20 9.82
C GLU A 158 -13.38 -6.50 10.41
N ASP A 159 -12.97 -7.77 10.53
CA ASP A 159 -11.61 -8.16 10.95
C ASP A 159 -10.59 -7.95 9.82
N ILE A 160 -11.00 -8.14 8.56
CA ILE A 160 -10.19 -7.78 7.40
C ILE A 160 -9.97 -6.26 7.36
N LEU A 161 -11.02 -5.46 7.55
CA LEU A 161 -10.91 -4.01 7.63
C LEU A 161 -9.98 -3.59 8.78
N ARG A 162 -10.12 -4.20 9.96
CA ARG A 162 -9.19 -4.01 11.08
C ARG A 162 -7.75 -4.33 10.68
N GLY A 163 -7.54 -5.43 9.94
CA GLY A 163 -6.23 -5.80 9.37
C GLY A 163 -5.61 -4.71 8.50
N ILE A 164 -6.41 -4.01 7.68
CA ILE A 164 -5.93 -2.87 6.88
C ILE A 164 -5.37 -1.77 7.78
N PHE A 165 -6.07 -1.41 8.87
CA PHE A 165 -5.61 -0.40 9.83
C PHE A 165 -4.41 -0.89 10.66
N GLN A 166 -4.35 -2.17 10.99
CA GLN A 166 -3.17 -2.78 11.62
C GLN A 166 -1.94 -2.63 10.71
N CYS A 167 -2.08 -2.86 9.40
CA CYS A 167 -1.00 -2.64 8.44
C CYS A 167 -0.53 -1.17 8.40
N VAL A 168 -1.45 -0.20 8.43
CA VAL A 168 -1.11 1.22 8.53
C VAL A 168 -0.26 1.47 9.78
N LYS A 169 -0.71 0.96 10.94
CA LYS A 169 -0.01 1.10 12.22
C LYS A 169 1.40 0.48 12.17
N TYR A 170 1.52 -0.76 11.71
CA TYR A 170 2.79 -1.49 11.73
C TYR A 170 3.83 -0.89 10.81
N LYS A 171 3.42 -0.33 9.66
CA LYS A 171 4.36 0.36 8.77
C LYS A 171 5.13 1.45 9.52
N HIS A 172 4.39 2.33 10.19
CA HIS A 172 4.96 3.45 10.92
C HIS A 172 5.76 2.99 12.15
N LEU A 173 5.33 1.94 12.85
CA LEU A 173 6.06 1.41 14.00
C LEU A 173 7.38 0.74 13.60
N ILE A 174 7.40 0.01 12.49
CA ILE A 174 8.62 -0.58 11.93
C ILE A 174 9.58 0.54 11.54
N GLU A 175 9.11 1.53 10.77
CA GLU A 175 9.94 2.67 10.35
C GLU A 175 10.46 3.49 11.54
N ALA A 176 9.63 3.74 12.55
CA ALA A 176 10.06 4.42 13.77
C ALA A 176 11.14 3.62 14.51
N LYS A 177 11.01 2.29 14.58
CA LYS A 177 12.05 1.44 15.16
C LYS A 177 13.36 1.52 14.35
N GLN A 178 13.28 1.47 13.03
CA GLN A 178 14.46 1.63 12.16
C GLN A 178 15.19 2.95 12.43
N ILE A 179 14.46 4.05 12.58
CA ILE A 179 15.04 5.37 12.90
C ILE A 179 15.80 5.33 14.23
N ILE A 180 15.21 4.75 15.28
CA ILE A 180 15.85 4.62 16.59
C ILE A 180 17.10 3.72 16.53
N ASP A 181 17.06 2.71 15.67
CA ASP A 181 18.20 1.81 15.41
C ASP A 181 19.27 2.46 14.50
N ASN A 182 19.12 3.73 14.11
CA ASN A 182 19.97 4.46 13.16
C ASN A 182 20.00 3.86 11.73
N GLU A 183 18.91 3.20 11.33
CA GLU A 183 18.66 2.75 9.98
C GLU A 183 17.84 3.80 9.20
N LEU A 184 18.01 3.86 7.88
CA LEU A 184 17.09 4.63 7.03
C LEU A 184 15.73 3.88 6.96
N PRO A 185 14.59 4.56 7.13
CA PRO A 185 13.26 3.95 6.98
C PRO A 185 13.13 3.23 5.64
N ASN A 186 12.92 1.92 5.71
CA ASN A 186 12.73 1.08 4.53
C ASN A 186 11.84 -0.10 4.92
N SER A 187 10.53 0.12 4.82
CA SER A 187 9.53 -0.87 5.20
C SER A 187 8.52 -1.14 4.10
N ARG A 188 7.99 -2.36 4.11
CA ARG A 188 6.83 -2.78 3.32
C ARG A 188 5.88 -3.52 4.26
N VAL A 189 4.58 -3.28 4.14
CA VAL A 189 3.60 -4.01 4.95
C VAL A 189 2.52 -4.59 4.04
N ILE A 190 2.24 -5.87 4.24
CA ILE A 190 1.32 -6.65 3.43
C ILE A 190 0.21 -7.19 4.32
N LEU A 191 -1.05 -7.03 3.90
CA LEU A 191 -2.16 -7.80 4.43
C LEU A 191 -2.30 -9.08 3.59
N ALA A 192 -2.04 -10.23 4.19
CA ALA A 192 -2.16 -11.53 3.55
C ALA A 192 -3.51 -12.17 3.91
N LEU A 193 -4.32 -12.50 2.90
CA LEU A 193 -5.64 -13.10 3.09
C LEU A 193 -5.67 -14.51 2.50
N GLU A 194 -6.11 -15.48 3.30
CA GLU A 194 -6.43 -16.82 2.81
C GLU A 194 -7.68 -16.78 1.90
N GLY A 195 -8.65 -15.93 2.26
CA GLY A 195 -9.85 -15.64 1.47
C GLY A 195 -9.69 -14.45 0.50
N LYS A 196 -10.78 -14.09 -0.19
CA LYS A 196 -10.85 -12.92 -1.08
C LYS A 196 -11.03 -11.62 -0.29
N LEU A 197 -10.40 -10.53 -0.72
CA LEU A 197 -10.69 -9.19 -0.22
C LEU A 197 -12.14 -8.79 -0.57
N PRO A 198 -12.98 -8.41 0.40
CA PRO A 198 -14.31 -7.86 0.11
C PRO A 198 -14.20 -6.61 -0.77
N GLU A 199 -14.99 -6.56 -1.85
CA GLU A 199 -14.87 -5.50 -2.87
C GLU A 199 -15.07 -4.10 -2.29
N LYS A 200 -15.94 -3.97 -1.28
CA LYS A 200 -16.17 -2.73 -0.51
C LYS A 200 -14.91 -2.14 0.14
N PHE A 201 -13.88 -2.95 0.41
CA PHE A 201 -12.62 -2.48 1.01
C PHE A 201 -11.54 -2.17 -0.02
N THR A 202 -11.81 -2.35 -1.31
CA THR A 202 -10.85 -2.02 -2.38
C THR A 202 -10.45 -0.55 -2.34
N MET A 203 -11.43 0.33 -2.13
CA MET A 203 -11.18 1.77 -2.04
C MET A 203 -10.39 2.13 -0.79
N ALA A 204 -10.72 1.53 0.36
CA ALA A 204 -10.01 1.73 1.62
C ALA A 204 -8.53 1.33 1.51
N LYS A 205 -8.21 0.14 0.97
CA LYS A 205 -6.80 -0.29 0.81
C LYS A 205 -6.03 0.64 -0.13
N ASN A 206 -6.66 1.14 -1.19
CA ASN A 206 -6.00 2.01 -2.17
C ASN A 206 -5.70 3.39 -1.57
N LEU A 207 -6.65 3.97 -0.85
CA LEU A 207 -6.49 5.28 -0.23
C LEU A 207 -5.49 5.26 0.94
N LEU A 208 -5.46 4.16 1.69
CA LEU A 208 -4.49 3.96 2.78
C LEU A 208 -3.13 3.45 2.28
N GLY A 209 -2.99 3.17 0.98
CA GLY A 209 -1.74 2.67 0.39
C GLY A 209 -1.31 1.30 0.93
N ILE A 210 -2.27 0.44 1.32
CA ILE A 210 -1.99 -0.87 1.88
C ILE A 210 -1.98 -1.94 0.78
N GLU A 211 -0.90 -2.69 0.75
CA GLU A 211 -0.77 -3.85 -0.11
C GLU A 211 -1.58 -5.02 0.44
N VAL A 212 -2.40 -5.63 -0.41
CA VAL A 212 -3.21 -6.80 -0.05
C VAL A 212 -2.95 -7.90 -1.08
N ILE A 213 -2.61 -9.09 -0.59
CA ILE A 213 -2.50 -10.31 -1.38
C ILE A 213 -3.56 -11.27 -0.86
N ASP A 214 -4.55 -11.57 -1.70
CA ASP A 214 -5.72 -12.36 -1.33
C ASP A 214 -5.78 -13.71 -2.06
N ASN A 215 -6.70 -14.56 -1.63
CA ASN A 215 -6.89 -15.92 -2.16
C ASN A 215 -5.64 -16.82 -2.04
N ILE A 216 -4.83 -16.62 -1.01
CA ILE A 216 -3.62 -17.42 -0.79
C ILE A 216 -4.01 -18.86 -0.45
N GLN A 217 -3.60 -19.79 -1.32
CA GLN A 217 -3.86 -21.22 -1.15
C GLN A 217 -2.72 -21.89 -0.36
N MET A 218 -3.06 -22.61 0.71
CA MET A 218 -2.08 -23.39 1.49
C MET A 218 -1.60 -24.68 0.80
N SER A 219 -1.98 -24.92 -0.46
CA SER A 219 -1.61 -26.13 -1.21
C SER A 219 -0.47 -25.90 -2.21
N LYS A 220 0.69 -26.50 -1.90
CA LYS A 220 1.90 -26.74 -2.71
C LYS A 220 2.65 -25.51 -3.29
N ALA A 221 3.48 -24.88 -2.47
CA ALA A 221 4.79 -24.40 -2.91
C ALA A 221 5.84 -25.51 -2.67
N LYS A 222 5.83 -26.52 -3.55
CA LYS A 222 7.01 -27.34 -3.83
C LYS A 222 7.03 -27.55 -5.33
N LEU A 223 7.75 -26.70 -6.04
CA LEU A 223 8.42 -27.10 -7.27
C LEU A 223 9.91 -26.90 -7.03
N LYS A 224 10.62 -28.03 -7.13
CA LYS A 224 12.07 -28.17 -7.05
C LYS A 224 12.78 -27.30 -8.07
#